data_AF-A0A376EA43-F1
#
_entry.id   AF-A0A376EA43-F1
#
_cell.length_a   1.000
_cell.length_b   1.000
_cell.length_c   1.000
_cell.angle_alpha   90.00
_cell.angle_beta   90.00
_cell.angle_gamma   90.00
#
_symmetry.space_group_name_H-M   'P 1'
#
loop_
_entity.id
_entity.type
_entity.pdbx_description
1 polymer ?
#
loop_
_entity_poly.entity_id
_entity_poly.type
_entity_poly.pdbx_seq_one_letter_code
_entity_poly.pdbx_strand_id
1 'polypeptide(L)'
;MKSRKKCSFDSLIGLIEILQILASSDEVKELNKEDTRIKWFLNDKIRMGTIYDYIHENYDKKPNVNEIAKIVSLSTPAFCRYFKKQTNMTFTDFVNNYRINQAKYFC
;
A
#
# COMPACT_ATOMS: atom_id res chain seq x y z
N MET A 1 -21.42 25.06 46.23
CA MET A 1 -20.70 25.54 45.02
C MET A 1 -21.23 24.75 43.82
N LYS A 2 -22.15 25.35 43.02
CA LYS A 2 -22.95 24.63 42.01
C LYS A 2 -22.11 24.40 40.74
N SER A 3 -21.84 23.13 40.43
CA SER A 3 -21.16 22.71 39.19
C SER A 3 -22.03 23.06 37.98
N ARG A 4 -21.54 23.95 37.09
CA ARG A 4 -22.27 24.36 35.87
C ARG A 4 -22.28 23.19 34.88
N LYS A 5 -23.48 22.78 34.46
CA LYS A 5 -23.69 21.84 33.35
C LYS A 5 -23.20 22.52 32.06
N LYS A 6 -22.16 21.97 31.44
CA LYS A 6 -21.56 22.52 30.21
C LYS A 6 -22.61 22.47 29.10
N CYS A 7 -23.05 23.63 28.60
CA CYS A 7 -24.08 23.72 27.57
C CYS A 7 -23.45 23.46 26.19
N SER A 8 -24.23 23.11 25.17
CA SER A 8 -23.70 22.82 23.83
C SER A 8 -22.86 23.97 23.25
N PHE A 9 -23.21 25.20 23.62
CA PHE A 9 -22.45 26.40 23.29
C PHE A 9 -21.07 26.42 23.94
N ASP A 10 -20.94 26.09 25.22
CA ASP A 10 -19.66 26.05 25.93
C ASP A 10 -18.72 24.98 25.36
N SER A 11 -19.27 23.89 24.83
CA SER A 11 -18.51 22.85 24.14
C SER A 11 -18.02 23.32 22.77
N LEU A 12 -18.83 24.07 22.03
CA LEU A 12 -18.44 24.67 20.76
C LEU A 12 -17.33 25.71 20.96
N ILE A 13 -17.47 26.57 21.97
CA ILE A 13 -16.44 27.56 22.34
C ILE A 13 -15.15 26.85 22.74
N GLY A 14 -15.22 25.82 23.58
CA GLY A 14 -14.04 25.03 23.95
C GLY A 14 -13.36 24.33 22.78
N LEU A 15 -14.12 23.89 21.77
CA LEU A 15 -13.55 23.34 20.54
C LEU A 15 -12.81 24.42 19.74
N ILE A 16 -13.41 25.60 19.58
CA ILE A 16 -12.81 26.73 18.85
C ILE A 16 -11.52 27.18 19.54
N GLU A 17 -11.49 27.22 20.87
CA GLU A 17 -10.29 27.53 21.65
C GLU A 17 -9.16 26.51 21.40
N ILE A 18 -9.47 25.21 21.40
CA ILE A 18 -8.50 24.16 21.09
C ILE A 18 -7.96 24.32 19.67
N LEU A 19 -8.84 24.58 18.69
CA LEU A 19 -8.43 24.80 17.30
C LEU A 19 -7.55 26.05 17.15
N GLN A 20 -7.83 27.13 17.90
CA GLN A 20 -7.02 28.34 17.91
C GLN A 20 -5.62 28.08 18.49
N ILE A 21 -5.52 27.30 19.58
CA ILE A 21 -4.24 26.89 20.17
C ILE A 21 -3.43 26.08 19.16
N LEU A 22 -4.06 25.12 18.48
CA LEU A 22 -3.41 24.30 17.46
C LEU A 22 -2.95 25.14 16.26
N ALA A 23 -3.76 26.11 15.83
CA ALA A 23 -3.46 26.99 14.69
C ALA A 23 -2.35 28.02 15.01
N SER A 24 -2.20 28.41 16.28
CA SER A 24 -1.21 29.41 16.72
C SER A 24 0.06 28.79 17.31
N SER A 25 0.13 27.45 17.36
CA SER A 25 1.31 26.74 17.86
C SER A 25 2.39 26.68 16.78
N ASP A 26 3.57 27.19 17.10
CA ASP A 26 4.77 27.09 16.25
C ASP A 26 5.45 25.70 16.35
N GLU A 27 4.95 24.81 17.22
CA GLU A 27 5.45 23.44 17.38
C GLU A 27 4.94 22.52 16.26
N VAL A 28 5.36 22.81 15.03
CA VAL A 28 5.08 21.94 13.88
C VAL A 28 6.21 20.94 13.74
N LYS A 29 5.99 19.71 14.22
CA LYS A 29 6.89 18.60 13.91
C LYS A 29 6.54 18.07 12.52
N GLU A 30 7.41 18.29 11.54
CA GLU A 30 7.30 17.63 10.23
C GLU A 30 7.29 16.11 10.42
N LEU A 31 6.12 15.49 10.24
CA LEU A 31 5.96 14.04 10.30
C LEU A 31 6.43 13.36 9.00
N ASN A 32 6.57 14.11 7.91
CA ASN A 32 7.05 13.65 6.61
C ASN A 32 8.08 14.62 6.04
N LYS A 33 9.36 14.41 6.37
CA LYS A 33 10.49 15.09 5.72
C LYS A 33 10.78 14.57 4.31
N GLU A 34 10.31 13.38 3.98
CA GLU A 34 10.51 12.74 2.67
C GLU A 34 9.24 12.88 1.82
N ASP A 35 9.39 13.19 0.54
CA ASP A 35 8.28 13.12 -0.42
C ASP A 35 7.77 11.68 -0.47
N THR A 36 6.70 11.43 0.29
CA THR A 36 6.08 10.11 0.44
C THR A 36 5.74 9.45 -0.88
N ARG A 37 5.52 10.23 -1.94
CA ARG A 37 5.23 9.73 -3.29
C ARG A 37 6.41 8.97 -3.88
N ILE A 38 7.63 9.48 -3.71
CA ILE A 38 8.85 8.82 -4.20
C ILE A 38 9.05 7.50 -3.47
N LYS A 39 8.90 7.51 -2.14
CA LYS A 39 9.02 6.30 -1.30
C LYS A 39 7.99 5.24 -1.66
N TRP A 40 6.74 5.65 -1.89
CA TRP A 40 5.68 4.73 -2.33
C TRP A 40 5.99 4.12 -3.70
N PHE A 41 6.42 4.94 -4.65
CA PHE A 41 6.79 4.48 -5.99
C PHE A 41 7.98 3.51 -5.96
N LEU A 42 9.02 3.80 -5.17
CA LEU A 42 10.16 2.90 -4.99
C LEU A 42 9.74 1.58 -4.35
N ASN A 43 8.90 1.61 -3.32
CA ASN A 43 8.38 0.41 -2.69
C ASN A 43 7.54 -0.43 -3.67
N ASP A 44 6.73 0.20 -4.52
CA ASP A 44 5.97 -0.52 -5.55
C ASP A 44 6.88 -1.14 -6.62
N LYS A 45 7.95 -0.44 -7.02
CA LYS A 45 8.95 -1.00 -7.94
C LYS A 45 9.68 -2.20 -7.34
N ILE A 46 10.17 -2.09 -6.11
CA ILE A 46 10.85 -3.18 -5.40
C ILE A 46 9.91 -4.38 -5.29
N ARG A 47 8.66 -4.14 -4.86
CA ARG A 47 7.65 -5.18 -4.73
C ARG A 47 7.37 -5.88 -6.06
N MET A 48 7.23 -5.14 -7.15
CA MET A 48 7.04 -5.73 -8.48
C MET A 48 8.26 -6.52 -8.94
N GLY A 49 9.48 -6.04 -8.68
CA GLY A 49 10.72 -6.79 -8.95
C GLY A 49 10.71 -8.16 -8.28
N THR A 50 10.43 -8.20 -6.97
CA THR A 50 10.33 -9.47 -6.22
C THR A 50 9.28 -10.43 -6.80
N ILE A 51 8.18 -9.92 -7.35
CA ILE A 51 7.17 -10.74 -8.00
C ILE A 51 7.69 -11.34 -9.31
N TYR A 52 8.40 -10.56 -10.12
CA TYR A 52 9.03 -11.06 -11.34
C TYR A 52 10.08 -12.12 -11.05
N ASP A 53 10.92 -11.92 -10.04
CA ASP A 53 11.95 -12.89 -9.64
C ASP A 53 11.31 -14.22 -9.22
N TYR A 54 10.28 -14.16 -8.38
CA TYR A 54 9.53 -15.36 -7.99
C TYR A 54 8.92 -16.09 -9.19
N ILE A 55 8.33 -15.36 -10.15
CA ILE A 55 7.79 -15.96 -11.37
C ILE A 55 8.90 -16.60 -12.19
N HIS A 56 10.04 -15.93 -12.36
CA HIS A 56 11.19 -16.45 -13.10
C HIS A 56 11.74 -17.75 -12.49
N GLU A 57 11.74 -17.88 -11.17
CA GLU A 57 12.23 -19.07 -10.47
C GLU A 57 11.21 -20.22 -10.36
N ASN A 58 9.92 -19.93 -10.51
CA ASN A 58 8.84 -20.89 -10.22
C ASN A 58 7.80 -21.04 -11.35
N TYR A 59 8.02 -20.46 -12.53
CA TYR A 59 7.08 -20.57 -13.66
C TYR A 59 6.96 -22.00 -14.18
N ASP A 60 8.00 -22.82 -14.05
CA ASP A 60 8.04 -24.23 -14.42
C ASP A 60 7.18 -25.10 -13.49
N LYS A 61 7.03 -24.68 -12.23
CA LYS A 61 6.19 -25.32 -11.21
C LYS A 61 4.78 -24.72 -11.21
N LYS A 62 3.89 -25.28 -10.38
CA LYS A 62 2.54 -24.72 -10.17
C LYS A 62 2.65 -23.47 -9.30
N PRO A 63 2.48 -22.24 -9.85
CA PRO A 63 2.75 -21.01 -9.11
C PRO A 63 1.71 -20.83 -8.01
N ASN A 64 2.15 -20.61 -6.77
CA ASN A 64 1.25 -20.44 -5.64
C ASN A 64 1.01 -18.95 -5.33
N VAL A 65 -0.22 -18.48 -5.55
CA VAL A 65 -0.65 -17.10 -5.27
C VAL A 65 -0.51 -16.76 -3.78
N ASN A 66 -0.76 -17.72 -2.89
CA ASN A 66 -0.68 -17.48 -1.44
C ASN A 66 0.77 -17.30 -0.97
N GLU A 67 1.71 -17.94 -1.64
CA GLU A 67 3.13 -17.85 -1.31
C GLU A 67 3.68 -16.49 -1.72
N ILE A 68 3.44 -16.06 -2.97
CA ILE A 68 3.89 -14.75 -3.42
C ILE A 68 3.22 -13.61 -2.63
N ALA A 69 1.94 -13.76 -2.27
CA ALA A 69 1.26 -12.79 -1.42
C ALA A 69 1.98 -12.62 -0.06
N LYS A 70 2.41 -13.72 0.57
CA LYS A 70 3.20 -13.70 1.81
C LYS A 70 4.56 -13.02 1.61
N ILE A 71 5.28 -13.34 0.53
CA ILE A 71 6.59 -12.74 0.21
C ILE A 71 6.50 -11.22 0.12
N VAL A 72 5.46 -10.69 -0.54
CA VAL A 72 5.26 -9.24 -0.66
C VAL A 72 4.50 -8.60 0.50
N SER A 73 4.29 -9.34 1.59
CA SER A 73 3.56 -8.89 2.79
C SER A 73 2.14 -8.38 2.50
N LEU A 74 1.41 -9.05 1.60
CA LEU A 74 0.02 -8.77 1.27
C LEU A 74 -0.87 -9.98 1.59
N SER A 75 -2.14 -9.72 1.91
CA SER A 75 -3.15 -10.78 1.88
C SER A 75 -3.40 -11.22 0.43
N THR A 76 -3.84 -12.46 0.23
CA THR A 76 -4.13 -13.00 -1.12
C THR A 76 -5.08 -12.09 -1.94
N PRO A 77 -6.20 -11.57 -1.39
CA PRO A 77 -7.07 -10.65 -2.12
C PRO A 77 -6.40 -9.30 -2.44
N ALA A 78 -5.56 -8.79 -1.54
CA ALA A 78 -4.81 -7.55 -1.76
C ALA A 78 -3.77 -7.73 -2.86
N PHE A 79 -3.07 -8.87 -2.88
CA PHE A 79 -2.14 -9.25 -3.93
C PHE A 79 -2.84 -9.32 -5.29
N CYS A 80 -3.96 -10.04 -5.40
CA CYS A 80 -4.68 -10.16 -6.68
C CYS A 80 -5.10 -8.79 -7.23
N ARG A 81 -5.63 -7.91 -6.37
CA ARG A 81 -6.01 -6.54 -6.77
C ARG A 81 -4.80 -5.71 -7.18
N TYR A 82 -3.72 -5.77 -6.40
CA TYR A 82 -2.48 -5.06 -6.67
C TYR A 82 -1.86 -5.52 -8.00
N PHE A 83 -1.69 -6.83 -8.18
CA PHE A 83 -1.08 -7.40 -9.38
C PHE A 83 -1.87 -7.06 -10.63
N LYS A 84 -3.20 -7.19 -10.58
CA LYS A 84 -4.07 -6.80 -11.69
C LYS A 84 -4.02 -5.31 -11.99
N LYS A 85 -3.92 -4.44 -10.97
CA LYS A 85 -3.75 -3.00 -11.17
C LYS A 85 -2.45 -2.64 -11.89
N GLN A 86 -1.37 -3.38 -11.60
CA GLN A 86 -0.04 -3.09 -12.12
C GLN A 86 0.22 -3.71 -13.50
N THR A 87 -0.39 -4.86 -13.80
CA THR A 87 -0.16 -5.62 -15.05
C THR A 87 -1.35 -5.64 -16.00
N ASN A 88 -2.53 -5.17 -15.56
CA ASN A 88 -3.83 -5.35 -16.23
C ASN A 88 -4.22 -6.82 -16.50
N MET A 89 -3.56 -7.79 -15.85
CA MET A 89 -3.79 -9.23 -16.03
C MET A 89 -3.96 -9.93 -14.69
N THR A 90 -4.56 -11.13 -14.70
CA THR A 90 -4.50 -11.97 -13.51
C THR A 90 -3.10 -12.58 -13.38
N PHE A 91 -2.72 -12.95 -12.16
CA PHE A 91 -1.43 -13.60 -11.93
C PHE A 91 -1.28 -14.88 -12.76
N THR A 92 -2.35 -15.69 -12.86
CA THR A 92 -2.34 -16.92 -13.65
C THR A 92 -2.15 -16.64 -15.15
N ASP A 93 -2.86 -15.66 -15.71
CA ASP A 93 -2.72 -15.28 -17.12
C ASP A 93 -1.29 -14.81 -17.42
N PHE A 94 -0.73 -14.00 -16.51
CA PHE A 94 0.63 -13.52 -16.63
C PHE A 94 1.64 -14.67 -16.66
N VAL A 95 1.55 -15.63 -15.73
CA VAL A 95 2.48 -16.78 -15.71
C VAL A 95 2.32 -17.66 -16.96
N ASN A 96 1.09 -17.84 -17.47
CA ASN A 96 0.87 -18.57 -18.70
C ASN A 96 1.52 -17.88 -19.91
N ASN A 97 1.36 -16.56 -20.04
CA ASN A 97 2.03 -15.78 -21.07
C ASN A 97 3.55 -15.85 -20.93
N TYR A 98 4.06 -15.79 -19.70
CA TYR A 98 5.48 -15.93 -19.42
C TYR A 98 6.02 -17.29 -19.91
N ARG A 99 5.32 -18.40 -19.62
CA ARG A 99 5.67 -19.75 -20.11
C ARG A 99 5.73 -19.83 -21.63
N ILE A 100 4.72 -19.28 -22.32
CA ILE A 100 4.67 -19.23 -23.78
C ILE A 100 5.87 -18.47 -24.34
N ASN A 101 6.20 -17.32 -23.75
CA ASN A 101 7.33 -16.52 -24.18
C ASN A 101 8.67 -17.24 -23.94
N GLN A 102 8.87 -17.87 -22.79
CA GLN A 102 10.08 -18.66 -22.54
C GLN A 102 10.20 -19.81 -23.56
N ALA A 103 9.11 -20.53 -23.85
CA ALA A 103 9.13 -21.60 -24.85
C ALA A 103 9.57 -21.11 -26.25
N LYS A 104 9.26 -19.87 -26.63
CA LYS A 104 9.73 -19.28 -27.89
C LYS A 104 11.23 -19.03 -27.93
N TYR A 105 11.87 -18.77 -26.79
CA TYR A 105 13.32 -18.52 -26.72
C TYR A 105 14.16 -19.81 -26.70
N PHE A 106 13.55 -20.95 -26.35
CA PHE A 106 14.22 -22.25 -26.28
C PHE A 106 14.01 -23.14 -27.52
N CYS A 107 13.28 -22.64 -28.54
CA CYS A 107 13.17 -23.24 -29.87
C CYS A 107 14.07 -22.47 -30.85
#